data_AF-A0AAE1RVN1-F1
#
_entry.id   AF-A0AAE1RVN1-F1
#
_cell.length_a   1.000
_cell.length_b   1.000
_cell.length_c   1.000
_cell.angle_alpha   90.00
_cell.angle_beta   90.00
_cell.angle_gamma   90.00
#
_symmetry.space_group_name_H-M   'P 1'
#
loop_
_entity.id
_entity.type
_entity.pdbx_description
1 polymer ?
#
loop_
_entity_poly.entity_id
_entity_poly.type
_entity_poly.pdbx_seq_one_letter_code
_entity_poly.pdbx_strand_id
1 'polypeptide(L)'
;MEAQTVDFCAGDLEALSAELKVSKNVRKLYAGMAKLEYISSTSEPINIEAFSHLLNLLTHRYPRIRQVSAEKVYLVLLKKGTLVLLKKGTLVQGDKLEEKAFKILFKSWWEDVEEAKGKRLELCAMCNLDVGTLSQWWDIQ
;
A
#
# COMPACT_ATOMS: atom_id res chain seq x y z
N MET A 1 10.55 11.68 21.36
CA MET A 1 9.23 11.01 21.20
C MET A 1 9.11 10.38 19.82
N GLU A 2 9.51 11.07 18.74
CA GLU A 2 9.44 10.56 17.36
C GLU A 2 10.38 9.39 17.04
N ALA A 3 11.60 9.34 17.62
CA ALA A 3 12.54 8.24 17.37
C ALA A 3 12.02 6.88 17.90
N GLN A 4 11.44 6.85 19.12
CA GLN A 4 10.88 5.64 19.72
C GLN A 4 9.66 5.12 18.94
N THR A 5 8.87 6.00 18.34
CA THR A 5 7.74 5.60 17.49
C THR A 5 8.19 4.97 16.17
N VAL A 6 9.31 5.40 15.61
CA VAL A 6 9.86 4.83 14.37
C VAL A 6 10.43 3.43 14.64
N ASP A 7 11.20 3.25 15.72
CA ASP A 7 11.75 1.95 16.11
C ASP A 7 10.66 0.94 16.46
N PHE A 8 9.61 1.38 17.16
CA PHE A 8 8.44 0.55 17.45
C PHE A 8 7.71 0.12 16.17
N CYS A 9 7.43 1.05 15.26
CA CYS A 9 6.79 0.74 13.99
C CYS A 9 7.64 -0.22 13.14
N ALA A 10 8.98 -0.15 13.22
CA ALA A 10 9.88 -1.02 12.45
C ALA A 10 9.76 -2.48 12.87
N GLY A 11 9.81 -2.75 14.18
CA GLY A 11 9.58 -4.09 14.72
C GLY A 11 8.16 -4.60 14.42
N ASP A 12 7.16 -3.72 14.55
CA ASP A 12 5.77 -4.04 14.21
C ASP A 12 5.60 -4.38 12.72
N LEU A 13 6.30 -3.66 11.83
CA LEU A 13 6.24 -3.88 10.39
C LEU A 13 6.88 -5.22 9.99
N GLU A 14 8.02 -5.57 10.58
CA GLU A 14 8.69 -6.86 10.35
C GLU A 14 7.83 -8.04 10.82
N ALA A 15 7.20 -7.92 11.99
CA ALA A 15 6.28 -8.93 12.49
C ALA A 15 5.01 -9.06 11.60
N LEU A 16 4.43 -7.93 11.20
CA LEU A 16 3.26 -7.89 10.31
C LEU A 16 3.57 -8.51 8.95
N SER A 17 4.73 -8.18 8.38
CA SER A 17 5.27 -8.76 7.17
C SER A 17 5.27 -10.28 7.20
N ALA A 18 5.90 -10.85 8.25
CA ALA A 18 6.03 -12.29 8.40
C ALA A 18 4.67 -12.96 8.58
N GLU A 19 3.79 -12.36 9.39
CA GLU A 19 2.46 -12.91 9.65
C GLU A 19 1.54 -12.85 8.41
N LEU A 20 1.52 -11.74 7.69
CA LEU A 20 0.65 -11.53 6.53
C LEU A 20 1.02 -12.45 5.36
N LYS A 21 2.29 -12.81 5.19
CA LYS A 21 2.75 -13.76 4.15
C LYS A 21 2.14 -15.15 4.31
N VAL A 22 2.02 -15.63 5.54
CA VAL A 22 1.64 -17.03 5.83
C VAL A 22 0.21 -17.18 6.34
N SER A 23 -0.42 -16.09 6.76
CA SER A 23 -1.75 -16.13 7.38
C SER A 23 -2.84 -16.51 6.38
N LYS A 24 -3.56 -17.60 6.69
CA LYS A 24 -4.81 -17.96 6.04
C LYS A 24 -6.04 -17.38 6.74
N ASN A 25 -5.84 -16.72 7.89
CA ASN A 25 -6.91 -16.16 8.69
C ASN A 25 -7.28 -14.76 8.18
N VAL A 26 -8.42 -14.68 7.49
CA VAL A 26 -8.91 -13.43 6.87
C VAL A 26 -9.05 -12.28 7.87
N ARG A 27 -9.47 -12.55 9.11
CA ARG A 27 -9.61 -11.50 10.14
C ARG A 27 -8.24 -10.92 10.52
N LYS A 28 -7.22 -11.78 10.65
CA LYS A 28 -5.85 -11.35 10.91
C LYS A 28 -5.29 -10.54 9.74
N LEU A 29 -5.58 -10.95 8.51
CA LEU A 29 -5.16 -10.22 7.31
C LEU A 29 -5.75 -8.81 7.28
N TYR A 30 -7.05 -8.65 7.57
CA TYR A 30 -7.68 -7.32 7.64
C TYR A 30 -7.15 -6.45 8.77
N ALA A 31 -6.91 -7.03 9.94
CA ALA A 31 -6.30 -6.31 11.06
C ALA A 31 -4.87 -5.84 10.71
N GLY A 32 -4.08 -6.70 10.06
CA GLY A 32 -2.74 -6.35 9.60
C GLY A 32 -2.76 -5.28 8.50
N MET A 33 -3.69 -5.35 7.55
CA MET A 33 -3.89 -4.30 6.54
C MET A 33 -4.23 -2.94 7.15
N ALA A 34 -5.07 -2.90 8.20
CA ALA A 34 -5.39 -1.66 8.91
C ALA A 34 -4.16 -1.09 9.65
N LYS A 35 -3.31 -1.94 10.22
CA LYS A 35 -2.04 -1.51 10.81
C LYS A 35 -1.06 -1.00 9.73
N LEU A 36 -0.96 -1.68 8.60
CA LEU A 36 -0.15 -1.21 7.48
C LEU A 36 -0.65 0.14 6.97
N GLU A 37 -1.95 0.36 6.86
CA GLU A 37 -2.54 1.66 6.51
C GLU A 37 -2.12 2.77 7.49
N TYR A 38 -2.15 2.46 8.79
CA TYR A 38 -1.71 3.39 9.84
C TYR A 38 -0.21 3.72 9.72
N ILE A 39 0.67 2.70 9.68
CA ILE A 39 2.13 2.88 9.55
C ILE A 39 2.46 3.59 8.23
N SER A 40 1.74 3.26 7.16
CA SER A 40 1.87 3.93 5.87
C SER A 40 1.49 5.40 5.92
N SER A 41 0.74 5.84 6.92
CA SER A 41 0.35 7.24 7.12
C SER A 41 1.31 8.01 8.06
N THR A 42 2.35 7.38 8.62
CA THR A 42 3.33 8.04 9.50
C THR A 42 4.50 8.67 8.71
N SER A 43 5.53 9.17 9.42
CA SER A 43 6.74 9.76 8.82
C SER A 43 7.64 8.74 8.10
N GLU A 44 8.46 9.23 7.17
CA GLU A 44 9.47 8.45 6.44
C GLU A 44 10.59 7.94 7.37
N PRO A 45 11.26 6.82 7.03
CA PRO A 45 11.12 6.03 5.80
C PRO A 45 10.12 4.87 5.90
N ILE A 46 9.69 4.51 7.11
CA ILE A 46 8.89 3.31 7.37
C ILE A 46 7.52 3.29 6.68
N ASN A 47 7.01 4.49 6.41
CA ASN A 47 5.75 4.68 5.74
C ASN A 47 5.77 4.25 4.27
N ILE A 48 6.93 4.23 3.60
CA ILE A 48 7.10 3.76 2.22
C ILE A 48 7.08 2.24 2.21
N GLU A 49 7.78 1.62 3.16
CA GLU A 49 7.84 0.16 3.28
C GLU A 49 6.47 -0.44 3.64
N ALA A 50 5.76 0.13 4.62
CA ALA A 50 4.41 -0.31 4.94
C ALA A 50 3.43 -0.14 3.76
N PHE A 51 3.59 0.94 2.98
CA PHE A 51 2.75 1.17 1.81
C PHE A 51 3.08 0.18 0.68
N SER A 52 4.34 -0.19 0.54
CA SER A 52 4.80 -1.24 -0.37
C SER A 52 4.10 -2.58 -0.08
N HIS A 53 3.92 -2.93 1.20
CA HIS A 53 3.23 -4.15 1.59
C HIS A 53 1.73 -4.11 1.26
N LEU A 54 1.07 -2.95 1.40
CA LEU A 54 -0.31 -2.77 0.94
C LEU A 54 -0.43 -2.93 -0.58
N LEU A 55 0.46 -2.30 -1.35
CA LEU A 55 0.47 -2.44 -2.81
C LEU A 55 0.68 -3.89 -3.24
N ASN A 56 1.49 -4.65 -2.50
CA ASN A 56 1.70 -6.07 -2.74
C ASN A 56 0.45 -6.93 -2.50
N LEU A 57 -0.39 -6.57 -1.53
CA LEU A 57 -1.64 -7.27 -1.27
C LEU A 57 -2.69 -7.04 -2.38
N LEU A 58 -2.49 -6.07 -3.28
CA LEU A 58 -3.32 -5.90 -4.48
C LEU A 58 -3.19 -7.07 -5.45
N THR A 59 -2.11 -7.86 -5.38
CA THR A 59 -1.91 -9.04 -6.23
C THR A 59 -2.15 -10.36 -5.50
N HIS A 60 -2.76 -10.31 -4.31
CA HIS A 60 -3.05 -11.51 -3.53
C HIS A 60 -3.98 -12.46 -4.30
N ARG A 61 -3.82 -13.78 -4.16
CA ARG A 61 -4.68 -14.79 -4.82
C ARG A 61 -6.19 -14.72 -4.52
N TYR A 62 -6.61 -13.96 -3.50
CA TYR A 62 -8.00 -13.91 -3.06
C TYR A 62 -8.59 -12.53 -3.43
N PRO A 63 -9.64 -12.48 -4.28
CA PRO A 63 -10.23 -11.21 -4.74
C PRO A 63 -10.63 -10.27 -3.61
N ARG A 64 -11.23 -10.81 -2.56
CA ARG A 64 -11.69 -10.02 -1.40
C ARG A 64 -10.54 -9.32 -0.66
N ILE A 65 -9.37 -9.95 -0.63
CA ILE A 65 -8.17 -9.37 -0.01
C ILE A 65 -7.64 -8.23 -0.89
N ARG A 66 -7.62 -8.43 -2.21
CA ARG A 66 -7.21 -7.37 -3.16
C ARG A 66 -8.11 -6.13 -3.03
N GLN A 67 -9.42 -6.33 -2.92
CA GLN A 67 -10.39 -5.24 -2.74
C GLN A 67 -10.16 -4.46 -1.43
N VAL A 68 -10.03 -5.15 -0.29
CA VAL A 68 -9.75 -4.47 0.99
C VAL A 68 -8.40 -3.76 0.94
N SER A 69 -7.40 -4.35 0.29
CA SER A 69 -6.12 -3.68 0.10
C SER A 69 -6.26 -2.42 -0.75
N ALA A 70 -7.05 -2.45 -1.82
CA ALA A 70 -7.33 -1.30 -2.67
C ALA A 70 -7.98 -0.15 -1.88
N GLU A 71 -8.94 -0.46 -1.01
CA GLU A 71 -9.53 0.50 -0.09
C GLU A 71 -8.48 1.10 0.86
N LYS A 72 -7.59 0.27 1.43
CA LYS A 72 -6.51 0.76 2.31
C LYS A 72 -5.50 1.62 1.58
N VAL A 73 -5.08 1.24 0.38
CA VAL A 73 -4.21 2.04 -0.48
C VAL A 73 -4.86 3.40 -0.76
N TYR A 74 -6.15 3.41 -1.11
CA TYR A 74 -6.88 4.65 -1.33
C TYR A 74 -6.90 5.54 -0.09
N LEU A 75 -7.19 4.99 1.09
CA LEU A 75 -7.19 5.74 2.35
C LEU A 75 -5.82 6.33 2.68
N VAL A 76 -4.73 5.59 2.47
CA VAL A 76 -3.37 6.12 2.65
C VAL A 76 -3.12 7.25 1.66
N LEU A 77 -3.51 7.09 0.39
CA LEU A 77 -3.36 8.12 -0.63
C LEU A 77 -4.17 9.37 -0.31
N LEU A 78 -5.38 9.25 0.25
CA LEU A 78 -6.15 10.41 0.73
C LEU A 78 -5.46 11.09 1.92
N LYS A 79 -5.02 10.30 2.91
CA LYS A 79 -4.36 10.82 4.12
C LYS A 79 -3.03 11.50 3.81
N LYS A 80 -2.27 10.97 2.85
CA LYS A 80 -1.00 11.52 2.39
C LYS A 80 -1.15 12.54 1.25
N GLY A 81 -2.27 12.51 0.55
CA GLY A 81 -2.60 13.29 -0.65
C GLY A 81 -2.69 14.79 -0.42
N THR A 82 -2.74 15.25 0.83
CA THR A 82 -2.53 16.66 1.18
C THR A 82 -1.05 17.02 1.40
N LEU A 83 -0.18 16.07 1.75
CA LEU A 83 1.20 16.34 2.20
C LEU A 83 2.30 15.98 1.19
N VAL A 84 2.10 14.98 0.33
CA VAL A 84 3.12 14.59 -0.68
C VAL A 84 3.22 15.63 -1.81
N LEU A 85 2.16 16.40 -2.06
CA LEU A 85 2.17 17.50 -3.05
C LEU A 85 2.84 18.79 -2.55
N LEU A 86 3.09 18.91 -1.24
CA LEU A 86 3.76 20.08 -0.64
C LEU A 86 5.28 19.89 -0.50
N LYS A 87 5.81 18.66 -0.60
CA LYS A 87 7.22 18.38 -0.27
C LYS A 87 8.16 18.33 -1.48
N LYS A 88 7.65 18.21 -2.70
CA LYS A 88 8.44 18.28 -3.95
C LYS A 88 7.77 19.34 -4.81
N GLY A 89 8.46 20.46 -5.07
CA GLY A 89 7.94 21.70 -5.67
C GLY A 89 7.35 21.59 -7.08
N THR A 90 6.37 20.72 -7.26
CA THR A 90 5.54 20.55 -8.44
C THR A 90 4.14 20.33 -7.91
N LEU A 91 3.35 21.40 -7.92
CA LEU A 91 1.92 21.37 -7.68
C LEU A 91 1.25 20.53 -8.78
N VAL A 92 1.31 19.20 -8.65
CA VAL A 92 0.36 18.35 -9.35
C VAL A 92 -0.98 18.64 -8.66
N GLN A 93 -1.95 19.16 -9.41
CA GLN A 93 -3.31 19.39 -8.90
C GLN A 93 -3.80 18.10 -8.22
N GLY A 94 -3.96 18.12 -6.89
CA GLY A 94 -4.31 16.93 -6.09
C GLY A 94 -5.53 16.19 -6.63
N ASP A 95 -6.49 16.94 -7.15
CA ASP A 95 -7.72 16.46 -7.77
C ASP A 95 -7.48 15.43 -8.90
N LYS A 96 -6.43 15.60 -9.72
CA LYS A 96 -6.16 14.69 -10.87
C LYS A 96 -5.54 13.37 -10.45
N LEU A 97 -4.72 13.38 -9.39
CA LEU A 97 -4.06 12.19 -8.88
C LEU A 97 -5.03 11.33 -8.08
N GLU A 98 -5.88 11.96 -7.26
CA GLU A 98 -6.96 11.30 -6.53
C GLU A 98 -8.00 10.68 -7.47
N GLU A 99 -8.41 11.40 -8.52
CA GLU A 99 -9.34 10.87 -9.51
C GLU A 99 -8.74 9.67 -10.27
N LYS A 100 -7.44 9.72 -10.60
CA LYS A 100 -6.75 8.61 -11.26
C LYS A 100 -6.59 7.40 -10.33
N ALA A 101 -6.18 7.62 -9.08
CA ALA A 101 -6.11 6.59 -8.06
C ALA A 101 -7.47 5.93 -7.82
N PHE A 102 -8.54 6.73 -7.70
CA PHE A 102 -9.90 6.25 -7.56
C PHE A 102 -10.35 5.40 -8.74
N LYS A 103 -10.07 5.83 -9.98
CA LYS A 103 -10.36 5.03 -11.18
C LYS A 103 -9.63 3.69 -11.16
N ILE A 104 -8.34 3.68 -10.81
CA ILE A 104 -7.57 2.43 -10.73
C ILE A 104 -8.06 1.54 -9.59
N LEU A 105 -8.43 2.11 -8.43
CA LEU A 105 -8.76 1.33 -7.24
C LEU A 105 -10.21 0.83 -7.20
N PHE A 106 -11.16 1.56 -7.80
CA PHE A 106 -12.59 1.24 -7.70
C PHE A 106 -13.26 0.90 -9.04
N LYS A 107 -12.63 1.19 -10.19
CA LYS A 107 -13.14 0.70 -11.49
C LYS A 107 -12.46 -0.58 -11.98
N SER A 108 -11.34 -0.98 -11.37
CA SER A 108 -10.67 -2.23 -11.73
C SER A 108 -11.40 -3.41 -11.11
N TRP A 109 -11.50 -4.50 -11.88
CA TRP A 109 -12.05 -5.74 -11.37
C TRP A 109 -10.93 -6.49 -10.65
N TRP A 110 -10.93 -6.41 -9.33
CA TRP A 110 -10.02 -7.16 -8.47
C TRP A 110 -10.29 -8.67 -8.49
N GLU A 111 -10.91 -9.21 -9.54
CA GLU A 111 -11.18 -10.63 -9.77
C GLU A 111 -10.06 -11.30 -10.56
N ASP A 112 -9.40 -10.57 -11.48
CA ASP A 112 -8.26 -11.06 -12.25
C ASP A 112 -6.92 -10.66 -11.59
N VAL A 113 -6.05 -11.64 -11.38
CA VAL A 113 -4.70 -11.44 -10.80
C VAL A 113 -3.76 -10.72 -11.76
N GLU A 114 -3.84 -11.00 -13.06
CA GLU A 114 -2.94 -10.38 -14.05
C GLU A 114 -3.31 -8.92 -14.29
N GLU A 115 -4.61 -8.61 -14.33
CA GLU A 115 -5.07 -7.21 -14.34
C GLU A 115 -4.61 -6.49 -13.08
N ALA A 116 -4.75 -7.12 -11.90
CA ALA A 116 -4.32 -6.55 -10.64
C ALA A 116 -2.80 -6.27 -10.59
N LYS A 117 -1.97 -7.14 -11.19
CA LYS A 117 -0.52 -6.90 -11.33
C LYS A 117 -0.25 -5.67 -12.19
N GLY A 118 -0.93 -5.53 -13.32
CA GLY A 118 -0.81 -4.35 -14.19
C GLY A 118 -1.21 -3.06 -13.45
N LYS A 119 -2.33 -3.09 -12.71
CA LYS A 119 -2.81 -1.95 -11.92
C LYS A 119 -1.89 -1.59 -10.76
N ARG A 120 -1.29 -2.58 -10.10
CA ARG A 120 -0.25 -2.35 -9.09
C ARG A 120 0.93 -1.58 -9.69
N LEU A 121 1.41 -1.96 -10.88
CA LEU A 121 2.51 -1.25 -11.55
C LEU A 121 2.14 0.20 -11.88
N GLU A 122 0.92 0.44 -12.37
CA GLU A 122 0.42 1.79 -12.64
C GLU A 122 0.39 2.67 -11.37
N LEU A 123 -0.04 2.10 -10.23
CA LEU A 123 -0.03 2.79 -8.93
C LEU A 123 1.39 3.07 -8.42
N CYS A 124 2.33 2.13 -8.59
CA CYS A 124 3.72 2.32 -8.20
C CYS A 124 4.37 3.47 -8.97
N ALA A 125 4.15 3.50 -10.30
CA ALA A 125 4.62 4.58 -11.16
C ALA A 125 4.03 5.94 -10.75
N MET A 126 2.72 5.97 -10.41
CA MET A 126 2.05 7.18 -9.94
C MET A 126 2.60 7.68 -8.59
N CYS A 127 3.01 6.77 -7.70
CA CYS A 127 3.58 7.11 -6.40
C CYS A 127 5.11 7.32 -6.43
N ASN A 128 5.74 7.26 -7.62
CA ASN A 128 7.19 7.33 -7.81
C ASN A 128 7.95 6.29 -6.94
N LEU A 129 7.38 5.10 -6.80
CA LEU A 129 7.98 3.97 -6.10
C LEU A 129 8.75 3.08 -7.08
N ASP A 130 9.99 2.74 -6.72
CA ASP A 130 10.78 1.81 -7.51
C ASP A 130 10.22 0.38 -7.39
N VAL A 131 9.73 -0.14 -8.51
CA VAL A 131 9.15 -1.47 -8.64
C VAL A 131 10.17 -2.56 -8.27
N GLY A 132 11.48 -2.30 -8.44
CA GLY A 132 12.55 -3.21 -8.04
C GLY A 132 12.60 -3.51 -6.54
N THR A 133 12.02 -2.65 -5.70
CA THR A 133 11.91 -2.86 -4.24
C THR A 133 10.74 -3.78 -3.88
N LEU A 134 9.74 -3.91 -4.76
CA LEU A 134 8.50 -4.65 -4.51
C LEU A 134 8.57 -6.13 -4.92
N SER A 135 9.47 -6.48 -5.82
CA SER A 135 9.57 -7.82 -6.44
C SER A 135 10.05 -8.92 -5.48
N GLN A 136 10.84 -8.59 -4.46
CA GLN A 136 11.44 -9.59 -3.55
C GLN A 136 10.44 -10.38 -2.68
N TRP A 137 9.15 -10.04 -2.72
CA TRP A 137 8.16 -10.56 -1.77
C TRP A 137 7.27 -11.69 -2.30
N TRP A 138 7.24 -11.93 -3.61
CA TRP A 138 6.22 -12.81 -4.22
C TRP A 138 6.72 -13.87 -5.20
N ASP A 139 8.03 -14.14 -5.29
CA ASP A 139 8.54 -15.25 -6.13
C ASP A 139 8.16 -16.66 -5.60
N ILE A 140 7.24 -16.81 -4.64
CA ILE A 140 6.85 -18.10 -4.03
C ILE A 140 5.31 -18.26 -3.89
N GLN A 141 4.52 -17.86 -4.89
CA GLN A 141 3.08 -18.23 -4.96
C GLN A 141 2.72 -18.80 -6.32
#